data_AF-A0A662DVP9-F1
#
_entry.id   AF-A0A662DVP9-F1
#
_cell.length_a   1.000
_cell.length_b   1.000
_cell.length_c   1.000
_cell.angle_alpha   90.00
_cell.angle_beta   90.00
_cell.angle_gamma   90.00
#
_symmetry.space_group_name_H-M   'P 1'
#
loop_
_entity.id
_entity.type
_entity.pdbx_description
1 polymer ?
#
loop_
_entity_poly.entity_id
_entity_poly.type
_entity_poly.pdbx_seq_one_letter_code
_entity_poly.pdbx_strand_id
1 'polypeptide(L)' 'TNTGWINFDPTGTEQVVIDLATKSFDGYAWAENLGWIHFKNASPAYNVVTTGDVPVELQAFTVE' A
#
# COMPACT_ATOMS: atom_id res chain seq x y z
N THR A 1 -4.53 -24.04 6.28
CA THR A 1 -5.28 -23.87 5.02
C THR A 1 -4.69 -22.68 4.27
N ASN A 2 -4.70 -22.70 2.93
CA ASN A 2 -4.16 -21.61 2.10
C ASN A 2 -5.25 -20.57 1.84
N THR A 3 -4.90 -19.30 1.97
CA THR A 3 -5.75 -18.12 1.78
C THR A 3 -6.00 -17.75 0.30
N GLY A 4 -5.38 -18.45 -0.64
CA GLY A 4 -5.48 -18.18 -2.08
C GLY A 4 -4.56 -17.05 -2.54
N TRP A 5 -4.61 -16.73 -3.83
CA TRP A 5 -3.92 -15.56 -4.40
C TRP A 5 -4.70 -14.28 -4.10
N ILE A 6 -3.97 -13.17 -3.95
CA ILE A 6 -4.55 -11.85 -3.75
C ILE A 6 -4.30 -11.04 -5.03
N ASN A 7 -5.37 -10.50 -5.61
CA ASN A 7 -5.33 -9.61 -6.77
C ASN A 7 -5.58 -8.16 -6.32
N PHE A 8 -4.64 -7.27 -6.64
CA PHE A 8 -4.67 -5.85 -6.27
C PHE A 8 -5.35 -4.97 -7.34
N ASP A 9 -5.72 -5.57 -8.46
CA ASP A 9 -6.42 -4.94 -9.58
C ASP A 9 -5.78 -3.61 -10.02
N PRO A 10 -4.51 -3.59 -10.46
CA PRO A 10 -3.75 -2.34 -10.66
C PRO A 10 -4.29 -1.42 -11.75
N THR A 11 -5.27 -1.86 -12.53
CA THR A 11 -5.88 -1.10 -13.63
C THR A 11 -7.39 -0.92 -13.48
N GLY A 12 -8.00 -1.46 -12.43
CA GLY A 12 -9.44 -1.37 -12.20
C GLY A 12 -9.83 -0.21 -11.30
N THR A 13 -11.14 -0.06 -11.08
CA THR A 13 -11.72 1.04 -10.29
C THR A 13 -11.50 0.90 -8.80
N GLU A 14 -11.35 -0.34 -8.33
CA GLU A 14 -11.15 -0.70 -6.93
C GLU A 14 -9.67 -0.81 -6.57
N GLN A 15 -8.77 -0.50 -7.50
CA GLN A 15 -7.32 -0.71 -7.38
C GLN A 15 -6.74 -0.28 -6.03
N VAL A 16 -5.78 -1.06 -5.54
CA VAL A 16 -4.98 -0.63 -4.40
C VAL A 16 -3.94 0.40 -4.85
N VAL A 17 -3.96 1.58 -4.23
CA VAL A 17 -3.03 2.69 -4.49
C VAL A 17 -2.23 3.02 -3.25
N ILE A 18 -1.05 3.61 -3.44
CA ILE A 18 -0.24 4.18 -2.37
C ILE A 18 -0.10 5.69 -2.58
N ASP A 19 -0.49 6.47 -1.58
CA ASP A 19 -0.16 7.89 -1.52
C ASP A 19 1.29 8.02 -1.06
N LEU A 20 2.15 8.56 -1.93
CA LEU A 20 3.59 8.67 -1.68
C LEU A 20 3.94 9.70 -0.60
N ALA A 21 3.07 10.68 -0.34
CA ALA A 21 3.30 11.68 0.70
C ALA A 21 2.94 11.12 2.09
N THR A 22 1.80 10.46 2.20
CA THR A 22 1.32 9.90 3.47
C THR A 22 1.73 8.45 3.71
N LYS A 23 2.32 7.81 2.69
CA LYS A 23 2.69 6.39 2.67
C LYS A 23 1.50 5.45 2.93
N SER A 24 0.27 5.95 2.77
CA SER A 24 -0.96 5.24 3.09
C SER A 24 -1.48 4.49 1.88
N PHE A 25 -1.94 3.26 2.11
CA PHE A 25 -2.66 2.49 1.12
C PHE A 25 -4.15 2.85 1.12
N ASP A 26 -4.76 2.84 -0.05
CA ASP A 26 -6.20 3.02 -0.24
C ASP A 26 -6.70 2.07 -1.33
N GLY A 27 -8.00 1.75 -1.34
CA GLY A 27 -8.60 0.81 -2.28
C GLY A 27 -8.81 -0.61 -1.75
N TYR A 28 -9.21 -1.51 -2.65
CA TYR A 28 -9.62 -2.88 -2.35
C TYR A 28 -8.82 -3.91 -3.16
N ALA A 29 -8.47 -5.03 -2.53
CA ALA A 29 -7.96 -6.21 -3.19
C ALA A 29 -8.96 -7.37 -3.07
N TRP A 30 -8.92 -8.31 -4.00
CA TRP A 30 -9.73 -9.52 -3.97
C TRP A 30 -8.87 -10.75 -3.70
N ALA A 31 -9.30 -11.61 -2.79
CA ALA A 31 -8.76 -12.96 -2.62
C ALA A 31 -9.86 -13.98 -2.81
N GLU A 32 -9.62 -15.02 -3.62
CA GLU A 32 -10.64 -16.01 -3.99
C GLU A 32 -11.28 -16.69 -2.77
N ASN A 33 -10.50 -16.91 -1.70
CA ASN A 33 -10.96 -17.61 -0.50
C ASN A 33 -11.36 -16.69 0.67
N LEU A 34 -11.07 -15.39 0.61
CA LEU A 34 -11.42 -14.43 1.69
C LEU A 34 -12.39 -13.33 1.26
N GLY A 35 -12.53 -13.11 -0.04
CA GLY A 35 -13.25 -12.00 -0.61
C GLY A 35 -12.47 -10.69 -0.60
N TRP A 36 -13.17 -9.59 -0.38
CA TRP A 36 -12.63 -8.24 -0.44
C TRP A 36 -11.79 -7.89 0.79
N ILE A 37 -10.63 -7.29 0.53
CA ILE A 37 -9.68 -6.77 1.51
C ILE A 37 -9.61 -5.27 1.28
N HIS A 38 -9.95 -4.47 2.28
CA HIS A 38 -9.93 -3.01 2.20
C HIS A 38 -8.77 -2.47 3.02
N PHE A 39 -8.04 -1.50 2.48
CA PHE A 39 -6.76 -1.06 3.06
C PHE A 39 -6.87 0.17 3.98
N LYS A 40 -7.98 0.91 3.92
CA LYS A 40 -8.18 2.10 4.75
C LYS A 40 -9.65 2.42 4.90
N ASN A 41 -10.10 2.68 6.12
CA ASN A 41 -11.49 3.02 6.37
C ASN A 41 -11.61 4.10 7.45
N ALA A 42 -12.70 4.87 7.39
CA ALA A 42 -12.99 5.89 8.40
C ALA A 42 -13.74 5.32 9.62
N SER A 43 -14.58 4.29 9.44
CA SER A 43 -15.39 3.72 10.52
C SER A 43 -15.71 2.23 10.30
N PRO A 44 -15.16 1.29 11.08
CA PRO A 44 -14.10 1.51 12.08
C PRO A 44 -12.84 2.05 11.42
N ALA A 45 -12.13 2.93 12.12
CA ALA A 45 -10.95 3.60 11.60
C ALA A 45 -9.76 2.63 11.52
N TYR A 46 -9.18 2.46 10.33
CA TYR A 46 -7.89 1.80 10.13
C TYR A 46 -7.21 2.34 8.89
N ASN A 47 -5.89 2.21 8.85
CA ASN A 47 -5.07 2.65 7.73
C ASN A 47 -3.79 1.82 7.66
N VAL A 48 -3.53 1.17 6.52
CA VAL A 48 -2.27 0.47 6.26
C VAL A 48 -1.25 1.47 5.71
N VAL A 49 -0.06 1.54 6.33
CA VAL A 49 1.00 2.49 5.94
C VAL A 49 2.35 1.79 5.84
N THR A 50 3.21 2.21 4.90
CA THR A 50 4.60 1.76 4.92
C THR A 50 5.42 2.54 5.94
N THR A 51 6.27 1.84 6.69
CA THR A 51 7.23 2.44 7.62
C THR A 51 8.62 2.35 6.98
N GLY A 52 8.98 3.35 6.20
CA GLY A 52 10.31 3.45 5.61
C GLY A 52 10.53 4.83 5.02
N ASP A 53 11.54 5.53 5.51
CA ASP A 53 12.14 6.62 4.75
C ASP A 53 13.03 6.00 3.67
N VAL A 54 13.14 6.64 2.51
CA VAL A 54 14.07 6.19 1.48
C VAL A 54 15.48 6.29 2.10
N PRO A 55 16.28 5.22 2.16
CA PRO A 55 17.66 5.31 2.61
C PRO A 55 18.48 5.96 1.51
N VAL A 56 18.31 7.27 1.32
CA VAL A 56 19.22 8.10 0.56
C VAL A 56 19.84 9.04 1.57
N GLU A 57 20.96 8.61 2.15
CA GLU A 57 21.90 9.60 2.68
C GLU A 57 22.31 10.47 1.48
N LEU A 58 21.90 11.74 1.51
CA LEU A 58 22.44 12.75 0.62
C LEU A 58 23.92 12.92 0.98
N GLN A 59 24.81 12.12 0.37
CA GLN A 59 26.23 12.43 0.42
C GLN A 59 26.48 13.64 -0.47
N ALA A 60 26.68 14.80 0.15
CA ALA A 60 27.24 15.94 -0.54
C ALA A 60 28.68 15.57 -0.97
N PHE A 61 28.89 15.36 -2.27
CA PHE A 61 30.23 15.27 -2.82
C PHE A 61 30.86 16.67 -2.80
N THR A 62 31.93 16.84 -2.03
CA THR A 62 32.77 18.05 -2.12
C THR A 62 33.80 17.78 -3.21
N VAL A 63 33.81 18.63 -4.24
CA VAL A 63 34.90 18.67 -5.23
C VAL A 63 36.08 19.36 -4.54
N GLU A 64 37.21 18.69 -4.42
CA GLU A 64 38.51 19.35 -4.15
C GLU A 64 39.05 20.03 -5.41
#